data_AF-A0A7V4W5D4-F1
#
_entry.id   AF-A0A7V4W5D4-F1
#
_cell.length_a   1.000
_cell.length_b   1.000
_cell.length_c   1.000
_cell.angle_alpha   90.00
_cell.angle_beta   90.00
_cell.angle_gamma   90.00
#
_symmetry.space_group_name_H-M   'P 1'
#
loop_
_entity.id
_entity.type
_entity.pdbx_description
1 polymer ?
#
loop_
_entity_poly.entity_id
_entity_poly.type
_entity_poly.pdbx_seq_one_letter_code
_entity_poly.pdbx_strand_id
1 'polypeptide(L)' 'MDHKCPICGSAVEKYPGAPTVDHDGKEYLFCSEECRGVFLSFPEAYTDEAAAEVNLVEDSGF' A
#
# COMPACT_ATOMS: atom_id res chain seq x y z
N MET A 1 -7.21 5.44 -11.02
CA MET A 1 -6.89 4.18 -10.32
C MET A 1 -6.70 4.54 -8.85
N ASP A 2 -7.72 4.29 -8.04
CA ASP A 2 -7.72 4.56 -6.61
C ASP A 2 -6.96 3.44 -5.89
N HIS A 3 -5.89 3.78 -5.16
CA HIS A 3 -5.24 2.81 -4.28
C HIS A 3 -6.13 2.60 -3.05
N LYS A 4 -6.21 1.39 -2.51
CA LYS A 4 -7.06 1.09 -1.34
C LYS A 4 -6.19 0.73 -0.16
N CYS A 5 -6.45 1.35 1.00
CA CYS A 5 -5.74 1.03 2.23
C CYS A 5 -6.11 -0.41 2.65
N PRO A 6 -5.16 -1.32 2.87
CA PRO A 6 -5.46 -2.71 3.23
C PRO A 6 -6.10 -2.85 4.62
N ILE A 7 -5.93 -1.84 5.49
CA ILE A 7 -6.45 -1.86 6.86
C ILE A 7 -7.92 -1.46 6.94
N CYS A 8 -8.25 -0.25 6.45
CA CYS A 8 -9.58 0.32 6.58
C CYS A 8 -10.43 0.15 5.31
N GLY A 9 -9.81 -0.19 4.18
CA GLY A 9 -10.48 -0.30 2.89
C GLY A 9 -10.87 1.05 2.26
N SER A 10 -10.42 2.18 2.80
CA SER A 10 -10.66 3.49 2.20
C SER A 10 -9.79 3.71 0.98
N ALA A 11 -10.31 4.48 0.01
CA ALA A 11 -9.50 4.99 -1.10
C ALA A 11 -8.39 5.90 -0.57
N VAL A 12 -7.22 5.78 -1.18
CA VAL A 12 -5.98 6.47 -0.82
C VAL A 12 -5.44 7.09 -2.09
N GLU A 13 -5.15 8.38 -2.02
CA GLU A 13 -4.46 9.08 -3.10
C GLU A 13 -2.95 8.88 -2.93
N LYS A 14 -2.26 8.53 -4.02
CA LYS A 14 -0.80 8.46 -4.03
C LYS A 14 -0.25 9.87 -4.19
N TYR A 15 0.42 10.36 -3.15
CA TYR A 15 1.10 11.66 -3.15
C TYR A 15 2.55 11.51 -2.67
N PRO A 16 3.46 12.46 -3.01
CA PRO A 16 4.83 12.43 -2.54
C PRO A 16 4.87 12.48 -1.00
N GLY A 17 5.42 11.43 -0.38
CA GLY A 17 5.47 11.29 1.09
C GLY A 17 4.25 10.59 1.71
N ALA A 18 3.36 9.99 0.91
CA ALA A 18 2.32 9.12 1.43
C ALA A 18 2.92 7.97 2.26
N PRO A 19 2.31 7.60 3.39
CA PRO A 19 2.81 6.50 4.21
C PRO A 19 2.72 5.20 3.41
N THR A 20 3.89 4.61 3.19
CA THR A 20 4.06 3.38 2.42
C THR A 20 4.94 2.39 3.18
N VAL A 21 4.77 1.11 2.85
CA VAL A 21 5.63 0.02 3.34
C VAL A 21 5.94 -0.90 2.18
N ASP A 22 7.21 -1.19 1.98
CA ASP A 22 7.63 -2.31 1.14
C ASP A 22 7.58 -3.60 1.96
N HIS A 23 6.80 -4.56 1.50
CA HIS A 23 6.72 -5.89 2.10
C HIS A 23 6.62 -6.94 1.00
N ASP A 24 7.51 -7.93 1.01
CA ASP A 24 7.58 -9.00 0.01
C ASP A 24 7.70 -8.47 -1.45
N GLY A 25 8.42 -7.35 -1.63
CA GLY A 25 8.59 -6.70 -2.94
C GLY A 25 7.33 -6.01 -3.48
N LYS A 26 6.33 -5.77 -2.63
CA LYS A 26 5.13 -5.00 -2.94
C LYS A 26 5.08 -3.73 -2.09
N GLU A 27 4.80 -2.60 -2.72
CA GLU A 27 4.56 -1.32 -2.05
C GLU A 27 3.09 -1.20 -1.64
N TYR A 28 2.85 -1.10 -0.33
CA TYR A 28 1.53 -0.91 0.26
C TYR A 28 1.32 0.57 0.60
N LEU A 29 0.21 1.16 0.16
CA LEU A 29 -0.19 2.52 0.51
C LEU A 29 -1.19 2.54 1.68
N PHE A 30 -1.02 3.50 2.59
CA PHE A 30 -1.89 3.67 3.75
C PHE A 30 -2.53 5.05 3.75
N CYS A 31 -3.76 5.13 4.26
CA CYS A 31 -4.45 6.42 4.42
C CYS A 31 -3.88 7.26 5.58
N SER A 32 -3.15 6.64 6.51
CA SER A 32 -2.56 7.30 7.67
C SER A 32 -1.39 6.48 8.23
N GLU A 33 -0.55 7.13 9.05
CA GLU A 33 0.54 6.48 9.78
C GLU A 33 0.03 5.42 10.77
N GLU A 34 -1.17 5.60 11.32
CA GLU A 34 -1.79 4.62 12.21
C GLU A 34 -2.11 3.31 11.46
N CYS A 35 -2.70 3.39 10.27
CA CYS A 35 -2.94 2.20 9.43
C CYS A 35 -1.62 1.52 9.04
N ARG A 36 -0.58 2.31 8.71
CA ARG A 36 0.76 1.79 8.49
C ARG A 36 1.29 1.04 9.72
N GLY A 37 1.11 1.57 10.93
CA GLY A 37 1.53 0.92 12.17
C GLY A 37 0.79 -0.39 12.46
N VAL A 38 -0.52 -0.44 12.18
CA VAL A 38 -1.31 -1.67 12.30
C VAL A 38 -0.81 -2.74 11.31
N PHE A 39 -0.54 -2.35 10.07
CA PHE A 39 0.04 -3.25 9.07
C PHE A 39 1.40 -3.80 9.52
N LEU A 40 2.29 -2.95 10.04
CA LEU A 40 3.60 -3.39 10.55
C LEU A 40 3.49 -4.35 11.74
N SER A 41 2.40 -4.27 12.50
CA SER A 41 2.15 -5.16 13.65
C SER A 41 1.65 -6.54 13.21
N PHE A 42 0.90 -6.62 12.10
CA PHE A 42 0.29 -7.86 11.60
C PHE A 42 0.37 -7.96 10.06
N PRO A 43 1.55 -7.93 9.45
CA PRO A 43 1.66 -7.84 7.99
C PRO A 43 1.04 -9.04 7.30
N GLU A 44 1.28 -10.25 7.81
CA GLU A 44 0.75 -11.51 7.25
C GLU A 44 -0.78 -11.51 7.13
N ALA A 45 -1.49 -10.91 8.09
CA ALA A 45 -2.95 -10.83 8.09
C ALA A 45 -3.52 -9.93 6.97
N TYR A 46 -2.70 -9.04 6.41
CA TYR A 46 -3.08 -8.09 5.37
C TYR A 46 -2.36 -8.33 4.03
N THR A 47 -1.45 -9.30 3.98
CA THR A 47 -0.69 -9.67 2.78
C THR A 47 -1.24 -10.92 2.09
N ASP A 48 -2.00 -11.77 2.79
CA ASP A 48 -2.32 -13.12 2.32
C ASP A 48 -3.14 -13.17 1.02
N GLU A 49 -4.01 -12.19 0.71
CA GLU A 49 -4.78 -12.21 -0.55
C GLU A 49 -5.20 -10.83 -1.11
N ALA A 50 -4.95 -9.70 -0.41
CA ALA A 50 -5.74 -8.48 -0.62
C ALA A 50 -5.06 -7.25 -1.25
N ALA A 51 -3.76 -7.26 -1.56
CA ALA A 51 -3.05 -6.05 -2.03
C ALA A 51 -2.25 -6.22 -3.32
N ALA A 52 -2.37 -7.38 -3.96
CA ALA A 52 -1.57 -7.75 -5.11
C ALA A 52 -2.21 -7.33 -6.45
N GLU A 53 -2.62 -6.06 -6.61
CA GLU A 53 -2.93 -5.53 -7.94
C GLU A 53 -2.98 -4.01 -8.02
N VAL A 54 -1.85 -3.30 -7.84
CA VAL A 54 -1.63 -2.08 -8.62
C VAL A 54 -0.16 -1.95 -9.03
N ASN A 55 0.15 -2.66 -10.11
CA ASN A 55 1.24 -2.46 -11.06
C ASN A 55 2.20 -1.27 -10.80
N LEU A 56 3.38 -1.61 -10.28
CA LEU A 56 4.63 -0.96 -10.70
C LEU A 56 4.88 -1.35 -12.17
N VAL A 57 4.18 -0.71 -13.10
CA VAL A 57 4.74 -0.55 -14.44
C VAL A 57 5.50 0.76 -14.43
N GLU A 58 6.82 0.62 -14.30
CA GLU A 58 7.78 1.65 -14.60
C GLU A 58 7.53 2.16 -16.03
N ASP A 59 7.35 3.46 -16.22
CA ASP A 59 7.65 4.10 -17.49
C ASP A 59 8.39 5.41 -17.20
N SER A 60 9.67 5.25 -16.88
CA SER A 60 10.68 6.26 -17.15
C SER A 60 11.40 5.87 -18.43
N GLY A 61 11.15 6.57 -19.54
CA GLY A 61 11.91 6.35 -20.77
C GLY A 61 11.44 7.07 -22.03
N PHE A 62 11.42 8.42 -22.05
CA PHE A 62 11.99 9.30 -23.09
C PHE A 62 11.57 10.76 -22.86
#